data_AF-A0A917N3W7-F1
#
_entry.id   AF-A0A917N3W7-F1
#
_cell.length_a   1.000
_cell.length_b   1.000
_cell.length_c   1.000
_cell.angle_alpha   90.00
_cell.angle_beta   90.00
_cell.angle_gamma   90.00
#
_symmetry.space_group_name_H-M   'P 1'
#
loop_
_entity.id
_entity.type
_entity.pdbx_description
1 polymer ?
#
loop_
_entity_poly.entity_id
_entity_poly.type
_entity_poly.pdbx_seq_one_letter_code
_entity_poly.pdbx_strand_id
1 'polypeptide(L)'
;MGKLVIFLTTVLFLFFIIKQSRHFFKELKKEKIGYCLVVDKYEVEGRYILVFQQGQQEWALDCPYKIYQSVPILSRGSLTLYEKKFDSFEF
;
A
#
# COMPACT_ATOMS: atom_id res chain seq x y z
N MET A 1 4.94 -29.18 36.17
CA MET A 1 4.85 -27.71 35.99
C MET A 1 5.74 -27.18 34.86
N GLY A 2 6.98 -27.64 34.67
CA GLY A 2 7.86 -27.16 33.59
C GLY A 2 7.37 -27.34 32.14
N LYS A 3 6.59 -28.41 31.85
CA LYS A 3 6.03 -28.64 30.50
C LYS A 3 5.04 -27.56 30.05
N LEU A 4 4.32 -26.95 30.99
CA LEU A 4 3.33 -25.91 30.73
C LEU A 4 4.01 -24.59 30.34
N VAL A 5 5.13 -24.28 31.01
CA VAL A 5 5.96 -23.10 30.70
C VAL A 5 6.60 -23.23 29.32
N ILE A 6 7.13 -24.40 28.96
CA ILE A 6 7.74 -24.65 27.65
C ILE A 6 6.69 -24.56 26.54
N PHE A 7 5.48 -25.08 26.77
CA PHE A 7 4.39 -24.96 25.80
C PHE A 7 3.99 -23.50 25.57
N LEU A 8 3.85 -22.72 26.65
CA LEU A 8 3.45 -21.32 26.57
C LEU A 8 4.49 -20.47 25.84
N THR A 9 5.79 -20.67 26.14
CA THR A 9 6.88 -19.96 25.47
C THR A 9 6.96 -20.33 23.98
N THR A 10 6.76 -21.60 23.64
CA THR A 10 6.76 -22.06 22.24
C THR A 10 5.62 -21.43 21.43
N VAL A 11 4.42 -21.36 22.01
CA VAL A 11 3.25 -20.73 21.38
C VAL A 11 3.45 -19.23 21.18
N LEU A 12 3.97 -18.52 22.20
CA LEU A 12 4.28 -17.09 22.09
C LEU A 12 5.36 -16.82 21.05
N PHE A 13 6.39 -17.67 20.98
CA PHE A 13 7.46 -17.54 20.00
C PHE A 13 6.94 -17.77 18.57
N LEU A 14 6.13 -18.81 18.35
CA LEU A 14 5.44 -19.06 17.08
C LEU A 14 4.53 -17.89 16.69
N PHE A 15 3.75 -17.37 17.63
CA PHE A 15 2.91 -16.19 17.39
C PHE A 15 3.73 -14.99 16.94
N PHE A 16 4.87 -14.74 17.58
CA PHE A 16 5.75 -13.63 17.22
C PHE A 16 6.36 -13.80 15.82
N ILE A 17 6.83 -15.01 15.49
CA ILE A 17 7.36 -15.33 14.16
C ILE A 17 6.30 -15.13 13.08
N ILE A 18 5.08 -15.63 13.29
CA ILE A 18 3.98 -15.48 12.32
C ILE A 18 3.63 -14.00 12.14
N LYS A 19 3.58 -13.23 13.23
CA LYS A 19 3.29 -11.79 13.18
C LYS A 19 4.38 -11.02 12.42
N GLN A 20 5.65 -11.29 12.71
CA GLN A 20 6.80 -10.67 12.04
C GLN A 20 6.83 -11.03 10.55
N SER A 21 6.62 -12.32 10.24
CA SER A 21 6.63 -12.84 8.87
C SER A 21 5.53 -12.22 8.02
N ARG A 22 4.31 -12.07 8.56
CA ARG A 22 3.21 -11.40 7.84
C ARG A 22 3.52 -9.95 7.46
N HIS A 23 4.20 -9.20 8.33
CA HIS A 23 4.64 -7.84 8.01
C HIS A 23 5.66 -7.84 6.87
N PHE A 24 6.63 -8.76 6.94
CA PHE A 24 7.65 -8.91 5.91
C PHE A 24 7.07 -9.32 4.55
N PHE A 25 6.11 -10.26 4.54
CA PHE A 25 5.42 -10.68 3.32
C PHE A 25 4.57 -9.56 2.69
N LYS A 26 4.03 -8.63 3.50
CA LYS A 26 3.33 -7.45 2.95
C LYS A 26 4.29 -6.52 2.21
N GLU A 27 5.47 -6.28 2.76
CA GLU A 27 6.50 -5.45 2.13
C GLU A 27 6.99 -6.06 0.80
N LEU A 28 7.13 -7.39 0.71
CA LEU A 28 7.52 -8.08 -0.53
C LEU A 28 6.51 -7.93 -1.68
N LYS A 29 5.25 -7.66 -1.36
CA LYS A 29 4.17 -7.49 -2.35
C LYS A 29 3.96 -6.04 -2.77
N LYS A 30 4.70 -5.11 -2.16
CA LYS A 30 4.67 -3.70 -2.56
C LYS A 30 5.51 -3.51 -3.81
N GLU A 31 4.89 -2.95 -4.84
CA GLU A 31 5.50 -2.60 -6.09
C GLU A 31 5.74 -1.08 -6.10
N LYS A 32 7.01 -0.67 -6.07
CA LYS A 32 7.38 0.73 -6.15
C LYS A 32 7.44 1.15 -7.62
N ILE A 33 6.40 1.83 -8.10
CA ILE A 33 6.36 2.42 -9.44
C ILE A 33 7.34 3.60 -9.53
N GLY A 34 7.51 4.31 -8.41
CA GLY A 34 8.46 5.41 -8.30
C GLY A 34 7.83 6.77 -8.60
N TYR A 35 8.62 7.72 -9.09
CA TYR A 35 8.20 9.11 -9.19
C TYR A 35 7.24 9.34 -10.37
N CYS A 36 6.00 9.70 -10.06
CA CYS A 36 4.89 9.85 -10.99
C CYS A 36 4.28 11.26 -10.90
N LEU A 37 3.65 11.71 -11.98
CA LEU A 37 2.85 12.94 -12.06
C LEU A 37 1.36 12.58 -11.96
N VAL A 38 0.61 13.29 -11.12
CA VAL A 38 -0.85 13.19 -11.12
C VAL A 38 -1.38 14.04 -12.26
N VAL A 39 -1.97 13.42 -13.27
CA VAL A 39 -2.41 14.11 -14.49
C VAL A 39 -3.91 14.36 -14.52
N ASP A 40 -4.68 13.53 -13.83
CA ASP A 40 -6.13 13.66 -13.77
C ASP A 40 -6.70 13.08 -12.47
N LYS A 41 -7.90 13.51 -12.10
CA LYS A 41 -8.69 12.96 -11.00
C LYS A 41 -10.19 13.06 -11.29
N TYR A 42 -10.91 11.96 -11.08
CA TYR A 42 -12.35 11.92 -11.30
C TYR A 42 -13.06 10.96 -10.35
N GLU A 43 -14.37 11.17 -10.19
CA GLU A 43 -15.25 10.31 -9.41
C GLU A 43 -16.22 9.58 -10.35
N VAL A 44 -16.29 8.26 -10.21
CA VAL A 44 -17.21 7.41 -10.99
C VAL A 44 -17.83 6.37 -10.06
N GLU A 45 -19.16 6.33 -10.00
CA GLU A 45 -19.92 5.33 -9.22
C GLU A 45 -19.50 5.24 -7.74
N GLY A 46 -19.15 6.38 -7.12
CA GLY A 46 -18.70 6.46 -5.72
C GLY A 46 -17.27 5.96 -5.49
N ARG A 47 -16.49 5.74 -6.56
CA ARG A 47 -15.04 5.48 -6.52
C ARG A 47 -14.27 6.73 -6.88
N TYR A 48 -13.13 6.92 -6.23
CA TYR A 48 -12.31 8.11 -6.39
C TYR A 48 -11.02 7.75 -7.12
N ILE A 49 -10.96 8.08 -8.41
CA ILE A 49 -9.87 7.66 -9.28
C ILE A 49 -8.83 8.77 -9.37
N LEU A 50 -7.56 8.41 -9.17
CA LEU A 50 -6.40 9.23 -9.51
C LEU A 50 -5.66 8.61 -10.69
N VAL A 51 -5.27 9.45 -11.65
CA VAL A 51 -4.47 9.04 -12.81
C VAL A 51 -3.03 9.51 -12.62
N PHE A 52 -2.13 8.54 -12.55
CA PHE A 52 -0.69 8.76 -12.40
C PHE A 52 0.01 8.47 -13.73
N GLN A 53 0.95 9.33 -14.13
CA GLN A 53 1.75 9.17 -15.34
C GLN A 53 3.24 9.11 -15.00
N GLN A 54 3.96 8.18 -15.63
CA GLN A 54 5.42 8.11 -15.62
C GLN A 54 5.92 7.79 -17.04
N GLY A 55 6.50 8.79 -17.70
CA GLY A 55 6.87 8.66 -19.12
C GLY A 55 5.64 8.38 -19.99
N GLN A 56 5.61 7.21 -20.63
CA GLN A 56 4.49 6.77 -21.47
C GLN A 56 3.50 5.86 -20.73
N GLN A 57 3.76 5.51 -19.47
CA GLN A 57 2.90 4.63 -18.69
C GLN A 57 1.92 5.45 -17.86
N GLU A 58 0.68 4.95 -17.75
CA GLU A 58 -0.37 5.54 -16.94
C GLU A 58 -1.05 4.48 -16.05
N TRP A 59 -1.41 4.89 -14.84
CA TRP A 59 -2.16 4.09 -13.88
C TRP A 59 -3.37 4.88 -13.40
N ALA A 60 -4.56 4.40 -13.75
CA ALA A 60 -5.82 4.87 -13.16
C ALA A 60 -6.16 3.98 -11.97
N LEU A 61 -6.10 4.54 -10.76
CA LEU A 61 -6.20 3.78 -9.51
C LEU A 61 -7.32 4.32 -8.64
N ASP A 62 -8.09 3.41 -8.06
CA ASP A 62 -9.07 3.72 -7.03
C ASP A 62 -8.35 4.02 -5.71
N CYS A 63 -8.66 5.18 -5.14
CA CYS A 63 -8.00 5.75 -3.97
C CYS A 63 -9.01 6.07 -2.87
N PRO A 64 -8.57 6.07 -1.59
CA PRO A 64 -9.40 6.57 -0.51
C PRO A 64 -9.78 8.05 -0.73
N TYR A 65 -11.02 8.41 -0.40
CA TYR A 65 -11.54 9.78 -0.56
C TYR A 65 -10.62 10.86 0.02
N LYS A 66 -10.03 10.59 1.20
CA LYS A 66 -9.09 11.50 1.86
C LYS A 66 -7.89 11.85 0.97
N ILE A 67 -7.34 10.86 0.25
CA ILE A 67 -6.22 11.05 -0.66
C ILE A 67 -6.67 11.83 -1.89
N TYR A 68 -7.81 11.46 -2.47
CA TYR A 68 -8.39 12.14 -3.63
C TYR A 68 -8.61 13.64 -3.38
N GLN A 69 -9.03 14.01 -2.17
CA GLN A 69 -9.18 15.41 -1.77
C GLN A 69 -7.83 16.12 -1.57
N SER A 70 -6.86 15.46 -0.92
CA SER A 70 -5.59 16.09 -0.55
C SER A 70 -4.61 16.23 -1.70
N VAL A 71 -4.69 15.38 -2.72
CA VAL A 71 -3.75 15.35 -3.84
C VAL A 71 -4.21 16.32 -4.94
N PRO A 72 -3.44 17.38 -5.24
CA PRO A 72 -3.74 18.27 -6.35
C PRO A 72 -3.31 17.67 -7.68
N ILE A 73 -4.00 18.04 -8.76
CA ILE A 73 -3.56 17.72 -10.13
C ILE A 73 -2.21 18.43 -10.38
N LEU A 74 -1.36 17.83 -11.21
CA LEU A 74 0.02 18.23 -11.49
C LEU A 74 1.00 18.09 -10.32
N SER A 75 0.60 17.45 -9.22
CA SER A 75 1.55 17.07 -8.17
C SER A 75 2.44 15.92 -8.62
N ARG A 76 3.69 15.92 -8.16
CA ARG A 76 4.64 14.84 -8.41
C ARG A 76 5.03 14.17 -7.10
N GLY A 77 5.10 12.86 -7.11
CA GLY A 77 5.36 12.09 -5.90
C GLY A 77 5.71 10.65 -6.19
N SER A 78 6.12 9.93 -5.14
CA SER A 78 6.41 8.50 -5.22
C SER A 78 5.13 7.69 -5.09
N LEU A 79 4.81 6.90 -6.13
CA LEU A 79 3.68 5.98 -6.14
C LEU A 79 4.12 4.56 -5.75
N THR A 80 3.41 3.98 -4.79
CA THR A 80 3.55 2.58 -4.39
C THR A 80 2.22 1.86 -4.59
N LEU A 81 2.28 0.65 -5.14
CA LEU A 81 1.15 -0.25 -5.30
C LEU A 81 1.30 -1.47 -4.39
N TYR A 82 0.17 -2.04 -3.97
CA TYR A 82 0.11 -3.33 -3.32
C TYR A 82 -0.84 -4.23 -4.12
N GLU A 83 -0.34 -5.35 -4.64
CA GLU A 83 -1.13 -6.26 -5.50
C GLU A 83 -1.86 -5.52 -6.64
N LYS A 84 -1.16 -4.60 -7.33
CA LYS A 84 -1.68 -3.73 -8.42
C LYS A 84 -2.77 -2.73 -8.01
N LYS A 85 -3.01 -2.53 -6.71
CA LYS A 85 -3.92 -1.51 -6.17
C LYS A 85 -3.12 -0.38 -5.54
N PHE A 86 -3.74 0.79 -5.42
CA PHE A 86 -3.15 1.93 -4.71
C PHE A 86 -2.78 1.56 -3.27
N ASP A 87 -1.52 1.79 -2.88
CA ASP A 87 -1.05 1.67 -1.49
C ASP A 87 -0.77 3.06 -0.92
N SER A 88 0.12 3.84 -1.56
CA SER A 88 0.47 5.18 -1.12
C SER A 88 0.95 6.09 -2.24
N PHE A 89 0.83 7.40 -2.00
CA PHE A 89 1.43 8.46 -2.82
C PHE A 89 2.03 9.54 -1.92
N GLU A 90 3.34 9.74 -2.04
CA GLU A 90 4.12 10.71 -1.24
C GLU A 90 4.59 11.85 -2.16
N PHE A 91 3.99 13.04 -2.02
CA PHE A 91 4.22 14.22 -2.86
C PHE A 91 4.82 15.39 -2.08
#